data_AF-A0A7S4UMM0-F1
#
_entry.id   AF-A0A7S4UMM0-F1
#
_cell.length_a   1.000
_cell.length_b   1.000
_cell.length_c   1.000
_cell.angle_alpha   90.00
_cell.angle_beta   90.00
_cell.angle_gamma   90.00
#
_symmetry.space_group_name_H-M   'P 1'
#
loop_
_entity.id
_entity.type
_entity.pdbx_description
1 polymer ?
#
loop_
_entity_poly.entity_id
_entity_poly.type
_entity_poly.pdbx_seq_one_letter_code
_entity_poly.pdbx_strand_id
1 'polypeptide(L)'
;GSHTAAAVAGDLRLAAAAVAGGGVVLLDDFPNDLWMGVREGFYRSLPPLNVTRPRLVPFLLLCNKLFLTTPAYHGALLSAALRDRWVAARVLLEPEASGSGSTRIAGWPVAVQGGDDLQCSASVTEAFWDDWRQLAADGQGGSQPRR
;
A
#
# COMPACT_ATOMS: atom_id res chain seq x y z
N GLY A 1 -3.73 16.08 4.19
CA GLY A 1 -3.19 16.19 2.83
C GLY A 1 -2.20 17.34 2.77
N SER A 2 -0.93 17.06 2.46
CA SER A 2 0.19 18.03 2.39
C SER A 2 1.34 17.39 1.61
N HIS A 3 2.29 18.19 1.13
CA HIS A 3 3.53 17.69 0.49
C HIS A 3 4.75 17.83 1.41
N THR A 4 4.55 18.19 2.68
CA THR A 4 5.64 18.30 3.66
C THR A 4 5.77 17.02 4.48
N ALA A 5 7.01 16.59 4.74
CA ALA A 5 7.28 15.36 5.47
C ALA A 5 6.67 15.34 6.88
N ALA A 6 6.68 16.47 7.58
CA ALA A 6 6.12 16.56 8.93
C ALA A 6 4.60 16.35 8.96
N ALA A 7 3.88 17.02 8.04
CA ALA A 7 2.44 16.88 7.94
C ALA A 7 2.03 15.47 7.48
N VAL A 8 2.69 14.93 6.47
CA VAL A 8 2.43 13.56 5.98
C VAL A 8 2.68 12.52 7.07
N ALA A 9 3.76 12.64 7.84
CA ALA A 9 4.02 11.74 8.97
C ALA A 9 2.93 11.85 10.06
N GLY A 10 2.43 13.05 10.33
CA GLY A 10 1.30 13.29 11.24
C GLY A 10 0.01 12.63 10.75
N ASP A 11 -0.36 12.85 9.49
CA ASP A 11 -1.52 12.27 8.84
C ASP A 11 -1.47 10.73 8.87
N LEU A 12 -0.31 10.13 8.58
CA LEU A 12 -0.13 8.68 8.62
C LEU A 12 -0.22 8.10 10.03
N ARG A 13 0.26 8.80 11.07
CA ARG A 13 0.09 8.37 12.46
C ARG A 13 -1.37 8.42 12.89
N LEU A 14 -2.10 9.45 12.48
CA LEU A 14 -3.53 9.57 12.73
C LEU A 14 -4.30 8.45 12.01
N ALA A 15 -4.00 8.22 10.72
CA ALA A 15 -4.59 7.14 9.95
C ALA A 15 -4.29 5.77 10.56
N ALA A 16 -3.05 5.53 11.01
CA ALA A 16 -2.68 4.30 11.69
C ALA A 16 -3.48 4.08 12.98
N ALA A 17 -3.78 5.13 13.74
CA ALA A 17 -4.60 5.03 14.95
C ALA A 17 -6.08 4.76 14.64
N ALA A 18 -6.60 5.36 13.57
CA ALA A 18 -8.02 5.34 13.20
C ALA A 18 -8.43 4.12 12.34
N VAL A 19 -7.51 3.55 11.57
CA VAL A 19 -7.82 2.45 10.64
C VAL A 19 -8.20 1.17 11.40
N ALA A 20 -9.30 0.55 10.97
CA ALA A 20 -9.72 -0.77 11.43
C ALA A 20 -8.81 -1.87 10.86
N GLY A 21 -8.91 -3.08 11.43
CA GLY A 21 -8.25 -4.26 10.85
C GLY A 21 -8.65 -4.46 9.39
N GLY A 22 -7.67 -4.60 8.50
CA GLY A 22 -7.90 -4.75 7.06
C GLY A 22 -8.26 -3.47 6.31
N GLY A 23 -8.41 -2.34 7.02
CA GLY A 23 -8.60 -1.04 6.37
C GLY A 23 -7.39 -0.63 5.52
N VAL A 24 -7.63 0.27 4.59
CA VAL A 24 -6.67 0.65 3.55
C VAL A 24 -6.48 2.15 3.56
N VAL A 25 -5.23 2.57 3.54
CA VAL A 25 -4.83 3.98 3.46
C VAL A 25 -4.05 4.16 2.17
N LEU A 26 -4.46 5.14 1.36
CA LEU A 26 -3.79 5.47 0.12
C LEU A 26 -2.93 6.70 0.35
N LEU A 27 -1.63 6.56 0.12
CA LEU A 27 -0.69 7.66 0.10
C LEU A 27 -0.50 8.09 -1.36
N ASP A 28 -1.18 9.17 -1.73
CA ASP A 28 -1.06 9.76 -3.05
C ASP A 28 0.36 10.29 -3.28
N ASP A 29 0.80 10.31 -4.54
CA ASP A 29 2.05 10.92 -4.97
C ASP A 29 3.35 10.35 -4.42
N PHE A 30 3.33 9.11 -3.99
CA PHE A 30 4.50 8.47 -3.39
C PHE A 30 5.76 8.44 -4.28
N PRO A 31 5.67 8.10 -5.59
CA PRO A 31 6.81 8.16 -6.50
C PRO A 31 7.04 9.55 -7.11
N ASN A 32 6.23 10.58 -6.81
CA ASN A 32 6.37 11.89 -7.44
C ASN A 32 7.55 12.69 -6.86
N ASP A 33 8.57 12.92 -7.68
CA ASP A 33 9.79 13.63 -7.26
C ASP A 33 9.61 15.13 -7.04
N LEU A 34 8.50 15.74 -7.51
CA LEU A 34 8.14 17.11 -7.10
C LEU A 34 7.65 17.16 -5.66
N TRP A 35 7.20 16.03 -5.11
CA TRP A 35 6.55 15.91 -3.80
C TRP A 35 7.26 14.91 -2.89
N MET A 36 8.60 14.96 -2.90
CA MET A 36 9.46 14.07 -2.09
C MET A 36 9.16 14.08 -0.60
N GLY A 37 8.58 15.15 -0.06
CA GLY A 37 8.12 15.19 1.33
C GLY A 37 7.06 14.14 1.66
N VAL A 38 6.30 13.66 0.67
CA VAL A 38 5.38 12.52 0.83
C VAL A 38 6.15 11.25 1.16
N ARG A 39 7.14 10.90 0.34
CA ARG A 39 7.98 9.71 0.51
C ARG A 39 8.76 9.77 1.82
N GLU A 40 9.34 10.94 2.12
CA GLU A 40 10.03 11.16 3.39
C GLU A 40 9.09 11.04 4.60
N GLY A 41 7.90 11.64 4.52
CA GLY A 41 6.89 11.59 5.59
C GLY A 41 6.45 10.17 5.89
N PHE A 42 6.31 9.32 4.86
CA PHE A 42 6.08 7.89 5.04
C PHE A 42 7.17 7.23 5.89
N TYR A 43 8.45 7.37 5.52
CA TYR A 43 9.54 6.77 6.30
C TYR A 43 9.67 7.34 7.72
N ARG A 44 9.39 8.64 7.92
CA ARG A 44 9.34 9.27 9.26
C ARG A 44 8.15 8.81 10.12
N SER A 45 7.10 8.27 9.51
CA SER A 45 5.95 7.73 10.23
C SER A 45 6.21 6.34 10.80
N LEU A 46 7.18 5.60 10.23
CA LEU A 46 7.50 4.25 10.65
C LEU A 46 8.22 4.27 12.00
N PRO A 47 7.88 3.35 12.92
CA PRO A 47 8.67 3.16 14.13
C PRO A 47 10.07 2.65 13.78
N PRO A 48 11.05 2.86 14.67
CA PRO A 48 12.35 2.19 14.53
C PRO A 48 12.16 0.67 14.42
N LEU A 49 12.78 0.07 13.41
CA LEU A 49 12.59 -1.34 13.03
C LEU A 49 12.87 -2.33 14.19
N ASN A 50 13.68 -1.92 15.16
CA ASN A 50 14.13 -2.76 16.27
C ASN A 50 13.26 -2.62 17.52
N VAL A 51 12.23 -1.75 17.50
CA VAL A 51 11.48 -1.34 18.70
C VAL A 51 10.04 -1.84 18.63
N THR A 52 9.33 -1.55 17.54
CA THR A 52 7.92 -1.93 17.38
C THR A 52 7.59 -2.18 15.92
N ARG A 53 6.67 -3.11 15.65
CA ARG A 53 6.17 -3.33 14.29
C ARG A 53 5.30 -2.15 13.84
N PRO A 54 5.43 -1.70 12.57
CA PRO A 54 4.55 -0.67 12.02
C PRO A 54 3.09 -1.14 11.98
N ARG A 55 2.15 -0.21 12.23
CA ARG A 55 0.71 -0.49 12.15
C ARG A 55 0.14 -0.33 10.73
N LEU A 56 0.83 0.42 9.87
CA LEU A 56 0.54 0.53 8.45
C LEU A 56 1.74 0.00 7.66
N VAL A 57 1.48 -0.90 6.71
CA VAL A 57 2.51 -1.54 5.89
C VAL A 57 2.09 -1.52 4.42
N PRO A 58 3.04 -1.31 3.49
CA PRO A 58 2.73 -1.23 2.07
C PRO A 58 2.47 -2.60 1.47
N PHE A 59 1.57 -2.67 0.49
CA PHE A 59 1.32 -3.89 -0.26
C PHE A 59 1.12 -3.68 -1.77
N LEU A 60 0.76 -2.47 -2.21
CA LEU A 60 0.56 -2.15 -3.63
C LEU A 60 1.04 -0.72 -3.93
N LEU A 61 1.81 -0.54 -5.01
CA LEU A 61 2.16 0.76 -5.58
C LEU A 61 1.62 0.79 -7.01
N LEU A 62 0.57 1.58 -7.22
CA LEU A 62 -0.17 1.62 -8.48
C LEU A 62 -0.77 3.00 -8.68
N CYS A 63 -0.72 3.53 -9.90
CA CYS A 63 -1.29 4.83 -10.25
C CYS A 63 -0.79 5.96 -9.32
N ASN A 64 0.52 5.99 -9.07
CA ASN A 64 1.18 6.99 -8.24
C ASN A 64 0.76 6.94 -6.76
N LYS A 65 0.01 5.91 -6.34
CA LYS A 65 -0.49 5.73 -4.97
C LYS A 65 0.17 4.54 -4.32
N LEU A 66 0.70 4.74 -3.12
CA LEU A 66 1.13 3.66 -2.26
C LEU A 66 -0.02 3.26 -1.34
N PHE A 67 -0.50 2.03 -1.49
CA PHE A 67 -1.54 1.44 -0.68
C PHE A 67 -0.93 0.78 0.55
N LEU A 68 -1.47 1.15 1.70
CA LEU A 68 -1.06 0.68 3.01
C LEU A 68 -2.21 -0.06 3.68
N THR A 69 -1.90 -1.08 4.47
CA THR A 69 -2.88 -1.80 5.29
C THR A 69 -2.27 -2.21 6.64
N THR A 70 -3.07 -2.84 7.48
CA THR A 70 -2.60 -3.43 8.74
C THR A 70 -1.82 -4.73 8.51
N PRO A 71 -0.76 -5.02 9.28
CA PRO A 71 0.13 -6.18 9.05
C PRO A 71 -0.57 -7.53 8.89
N ALA A 72 -1.63 -7.78 9.67
CA ALA A 72 -2.35 -9.06 9.65
C ALA A 72 -3.08 -9.32 8.30
N TYR A 73 -3.34 -8.27 7.52
CA TYR A 73 -4.08 -8.34 6.26
C TYR A 73 -3.17 -8.15 5.03
N HIS A 74 -1.87 -7.89 5.23
CA HIS A 74 -0.91 -7.65 4.15
C HIS A 74 -0.92 -8.79 3.12
N GLY A 75 -0.75 -10.04 3.54
CA GLY A 75 -0.68 -11.18 2.62
C GLY A 75 -1.98 -11.40 1.83
N ALA A 76 -3.13 -11.22 2.48
CA ALA A 76 -4.44 -11.36 1.84
C ALA A 76 -4.68 -10.28 0.78
N LEU A 77 -4.39 -9.02 1.11
CA LEU A 77 -4.58 -7.88 0.19
C LEU A 77 -3.55 -7.84 -0.94
N LEU A 78 -2.29 -8.19 -0.68
CA LEU A 78 -1.29 -8.38 -1.73
C LEU A 78 -1.74 -9.48 -2.72
N SER A 79 -2.17 -10.62 -2.18
CA SER A 79 -2.63 -11.75 -3.02
C SER A 79 -3.89 -11.40 -3.80
N ALA A 80 -4.78 -10.59 -3.22
CA ALA A 80 -5.96 -10.08 -3.89
C ALA A 80 -5.60 -9.14 -5.06
N ALA A 81 -4.71 -8.18 -4.83
CA ALA A 81 -4.21 -7.29 -5.87
C ALA A 81 -3.57 -8.06 -7.04
N LEU A 82 -2.85 -9.14 -6.76
CA LEU A 82 -2.25 -10.00 -7.80
C LEU A 82 -3.24 -10.89 -8.56
N ARG A 83 -4.45 -11.08 -8.04
CA ARG A 83 -5.53 -11.83 -8.73
C ARG A 83 -6.50 -10.91 -9.45
N ASP A 84 -6.56 -9.64 -9.06
CA ASP A 84 -7.39 -8.65 -9.72
C ASP A 84 -6.95 -8.48 -11.18
N ARG A 85 -7.88 -8.67 -12.12
CA ARG A 85 -7.58 -8.68 -13.56
C ARG A 85 -6.98 -7.36 -14.05
N TRP A 86 -7.37 -6.25 -13.43
CA TRP A 86 -6.99 -4.92 -13.88
C TRP A 86 -5.62 -4.53 -13.29
N VAL A 87 -5.41 -4.84 -12.01
CA VAL A 87 -4.15 -4.63 -11.30
C VAL A 87 -3.07 -5.59 -11.79
N ALA A 88 -3.33 -6.89 -11.86
CA ALA A 88 -2.37 -7.92 -12.24
C ALA A 88 -1.79 -7.72 -13.65
N ALA A 89 -2.56 -7.10 -14.55
CA ALA A 89 -2.10 -6.74 -15.89
C ALA A 89 -1.07 -5.58 -15.90
N ARG A 90 -0.85 -4.91 -14.77
CA ARG A 90 -0.05 -3.68 -14.66
C ARG A 90 1.05 -3.77 -13.62
N VAL A 91 0.99 -4.71 -12.69
CA VAL A 91 1.94 -4.80 -11.58
C VAL A 91 2.86 -6.00 -11.72
N LEU A 92 4.05 -5.85 -11.17
CA LEU A 92 5.06 -6.88 -11.02
C LEU A 92 5.37 -7.03 -9.54
N LEU A 93 5.62 -8.28 -9.12
CA LEU A 93 6.18 -8.59 -7.81
C LEU A 93 7.48 -9.37 -8.06
N GLU A 94 8.60 -8.66 -8.05
CA GLU A 94 9.93 -9.26 -8.24
C GLU A 94 10.32 -10.11 -7.01
N PRO A 95 10.57 -11.43 -7.19
CA PRO A 95 11.07 -12.29 -6.13
C PRO A 95 12.45 -11.84 -5.64
N GLU A 96 12.76 -11.99 -4.35
CA GLU A 96 14.09 -11.66 -3.81
C GLU A 96 15.24 -12.40 -4.50
N ALA A 97 14.97 -13.60 -5.02
CA ALA A 97 15.95 -14.46 -5.68
C ALA A 97 16.19 -14.12 -7.17
N SER A 98 15.52 -13.12 -7.75
CA SER A 98 15.61 -12.80 -9.17
C SER A 98 16.96 -12.17 -9.58
N GLY A 99 17.70 -11.59 -8.62
CA GLY A 99 18.94 -10.85 -8.89
C GLY A 99 18.74 -9.47 -9.53
N SER A 100 17.51 -9.11 -9.94
CA SER A 100 17.13 -7.79 -10.48
C SER A 100 16.76 -6.76 -9.40
N GLY A 101 16.60 -7.21 -8.15
CA GLY A 101 16.17 -6.42 -7.00
C GLY A 101 14.81 -6.88 -6.47
N SER A 102 14.60 -6.80 -5.16
CA SER A 102 13.31 -7.14 -4.55
C SER A 102 12.35 -5.96 -4.61
N THR A 103 11.09 -6.19 -4.96
CA THR A 103 10.02 -5.18 -4.83
C THR A 103 9.58 -5.08 -3.38
N ARG A 104 10.42 -4.44 -2.55
CA ARG A 104 10.11 -4.18 -1.14
C ARG A 104 10.14 -2.69 -0.84
N ILE A 105 9.16 -2.23 -0.06
CA ILE A 105 9.13 -0.88 0.50
C ILE A 105 9.02 -1.02 2.01
N ALA A 106 9.91 -0.34 2.75
CA ALA A 106 10.01 -0.47 4.20
C ALA A 106 10.15 -1.92 4.70
N GLY A 107 10.80 -2.77 3.90
CA GLY A 107 10.99 -4.18 4.21
C GLY A 107 9.76 -5.07 4.01
N TRP A 108 8.68 -4.60 3.38
CA TRP A 108 7.50 -5.41 3.04
C TRP A 108 7.41 -5.65 1.54
N PRO A 109 7.00 -6.86 1.07
CA PRO A 109 6.72 -7.09 -0.34
C PRO A 109 5.59 -6.19 -0.84
N VAL A 110 5.78 -5.60 -2.02
CA VAL A 110 4.82 -4.68 -2.64
C VAL A 110 4.68 -5.06 -4.10
N ALA A 111 3.44 -5.26 -4.58
CA ALA A 111 3.20 -5.32 -6.01
C ALA A 111 3.37 -3.90 -6.59
N VAL A 112 4.27 -3.71 -7.54
CA VAL A 112 4.63 -2.40 -8.09
C VAL A 112 4.22 -2.33 -9.54
N GLN A 113 3.57 -1.23 -9.93
CA GLN A 113 3.24 -0.98 -11.33
C GLN A 113 4.51 -1.02 -12.20
N GLY A 114 4.49 -1.85 -13.24
CA GLY A 114 5.52 -1.90 -14.27
C GLY A 114 5.28 -0.88 -15.38
N GLY A 115 6.35 -0.53 -16.10
CA GLY A 115 6.34 0.44 -17.19
C GLY A 115 6.53 1.89 -16.74
N ASP A 116 6.66 2.80 -17.72
CA ASP A 116 7.05 4.20 -17.48
C ASP A 116 5.89 5.11 -17.06
N ASP A 117 4.64 4.66 -17.24
CA ASP A 117 3.45 5.46 -16.92
C ASP A 117 2.92 5.13 -15.52
N LEU A 118 3.52 5.73 -14.50
CA LEU A 118 3.05 5.60 -13.12
C LEU A 118 1.76 6.40 -12.84
N GLN A 119 1.22 7.16 -13.81
CA GLN A 119 0.05 8.02 -13.61
C GLN A 119 -1.19 7.43 -14.30
N CYS A 120 -2.06 6.77 -13.54
CA CYS A 120 -3.38 6.47 -14.08
C CYS A 120 -4.21 7.76 -14.13
N SER A 121 -4.58 8.19 -15.34
CA SER A 121 -5.61 9.21 -15.51
C SER A 121 -6.92 8.76 -14.83
N ALA A 122 -7.76 9.70 -14.38
CA ALA A 122 -8.92 9.47 -13.50
C ALA A 122 -9.97 8.45 -13.99
N SER A 123 -9.86 7.94 -15.22
CA SER A 123 -10.76 6.97 -15.87
C SER A 123 -10.69 5.55 -15.30
N VAL A 124 -9.79 5.27 -14.35
CA VAL A 124 -9.58 3.91 -13.83
C VAL A 124 -10.24 3.64 -12.46
N THR A 125 -11.07 4.55 -11.98
CA THR A 125 -11.52 4.49 -10.58
C THR A 125 -12.70 3.53 -10.37
N GLU A 126 -13.72 3.52 -11.23
CA GLU A 126 -14.97 2.77 -10.93
C GLU A 126 -14.78 1.25 -10.85
N ALA A 127 -14.19 0.62 -11.87
CA ALA A 127 -14.00 -0.84 -11.90
C ALA A 127 -13.07 -1.33 -10.78
N PHE A 128 -12.00 -0.58 -10.49
CA PHE A 128 -11.09 -0.88 -9.37
C PHE A 128 -11.82 -0.80 -8.03
N TRP A 129 -12.67 0.23 -7.82
CA TRP A 129 -13.40 0.38 -6.57
C TRP A 129 -14.45 -0.72 -6.36
N ASP A 130 -15.09 -1.20 -7.42
CA ASP A 130 -16.08 -2.27 -7.31
C ASP A 130 -15.43 -3.63 -6.96
N ASP A 131 -14.33 -3.99 -7.63
CA ASP A 131 -13.57 -5.21 -7.32
C ASP A 131 -12.94 -5.12 -5.90
N TRP A 132 -12.51 -3.93 -5.48
CA TRP A 132 -11.98 -3.69 -4.13
C TRP A 132 -13.04 -3.80 -3.02
N ARG A 133 -14.26 -3.29 -3.25
CA ARG A 133 -15.38 -3.44 -2.30
C ARG A 133 -15.74 -4.90 -2.10
N GLN A 134 -15.70 -5.70 -3.18
CA GLN A 134 -15.95 -7.13 -3.09
C GLN A 134 -14.90 -7.84 -2.23
N LEU A 135 -13.61 -7.53 -2.43
CA LEU A 135 -12.52 -8.05 -1.60
C LEU A 135 -12.64 -7.65 -0.13
N ALA A 136 -13.06 -6.42 0.15
CA ALA A 136 -13.29 -5.94 1.52
C ALA A 136 -14.50 -6.63 2.18
N ALA A 137 -15.53 -6.98 1.41
CA ALA A 137 -16.67 -7.76 1.89
C ALA A 137 -16.29 -9.21 2.18
N ASP A 138 -15.50 -9.84 1.30
CA ASP A 138 -15.06 -11.23 1.44
C ASP A 138 -14.06 -11.39 2.62
N GLY A 139 -13.24 -10.38 2.88
CA GLY A 139 -12.30 -10.33 4.01
C GLY A 139 -12.95 -10.24 5.40
N GLN A 140 -14.25 -9.91 5.50
CA GLN A 140 -15.00 -9.91 6.75
C GLN A 140 -15.53 -11.31 7.15
N GLY A 141 -15.41 -12.31 6.28
CA GLY A 141 -15.76 -13.71 6.56
C GLY A 141 -14.69 -14.52 7.28
N GLY A 142 -13.49 -13.96 7.45
CA GLY A 142 -12.38 -14.59 8.16
C GLY A 142 -12.58 -14.54 9.67
N SER A 143 -13.04 -15.65 10.25
CA SER A 143 -13.12 -15.89 11.70
C SER A 143 -11.86 -15.37 12.42
N GLN A 144 -12.06 -14.49 13.41
CA GLN A 144 -11.02 -14.09 14.36
C GLN A 144 -10.24 -15.32 14.85
N PRO A 145 -8.90 -15.29 14.91
CA PRO A 145 -8.16 -16.31 15.63
C PRO A 145 -8.63 -16.27 17.08
N ARG A 146 -9.21 -17.39 17.55
CA ARG A 146 -9.55 -17.55 18.96
C ARG A 146 -8.25 -17.45 19.77
N ARG A 147 -8.30 -16.50 20.71
CA ARG A 147 -7.38 -16.16 21.82
C ARG A 147 -6.15 -17.04 22.00
#